data_AF-A0A137QAT2-F1
#
_entry.id   AF-A0A137QAT2-F1
#
_cell.length_a   1.000
_cell.length_b   1.000
_cell.length_c   1.000
_cell.angle_alpha   90.00
_cell.angle_beta   90.00
_cell.angle_gamma   90.00
#
_symmetry.space_group_name_H-M   'P 1'
#
loop_
_entity.id
_entity.type
_entity.pdbx_description
1 polymer ?
#
loop_
_entity_poly.entity_id
_entity_poly.type
_entity_poly.pdbx_seq_one_letter_code
_entity_poly.pdbx_strand_id
1 'polypeptide(L)'
;MRGNWSVKCLEGQGKRLVTRADTIDTITTGTEFGQWVETLLAVAEDEYKLLKELSPLTSPLLIASAYGTLLAPILKLFNTVLGQMTTLIKKSLQKYNFLALSAYDALLQQQPAWEEALSRRDEIEDKNELRDGLGTLRQICLRSFPEFLVDLKLGANDRDSETSVRLVDLTIDTVKYLGALPKVRAAAASALLALGDGNWKMGEGVQVGKSSKGGEVDEVVILEHFVHDVITNAVNSLNTISRNRRPSSFGSIFLLNNITYLRHYLFLSPSHPSLPSLFSQPTIDFLNLNWRTAKAAYFDTNFSPLMQAISDDPPKDKSGGGKVNAKEKFTRFYDLLEEVIERHRLAKVLSCDGHPTDDTAGIKEERGAVGEEIVRLVVPTLQRFVQKQKEKEFSRSE
;
A
#
# COMPACT_ATOMS: atom_id res chain seq x y z
N MET A 1 32.57 1.68 36.48
CA MET A 1 33.27 0.74 35.56
C MET A 1 32.34 -0.28 34.92
N ARG A 2 31.47 -0.96 35.68
CA ARG A 2 30.53 -1.96 35.15
C ARG A 2 29.60 -1.43 34.06
N GLY A 3 28.98 -0.26 34.24
CA GLY A 3 28.15 0.36 33.19
C GLY A 3 28.88 0.57 31.85
N ASN A 4 30.16 0.95 31.88
CA ASN A 4 30.96 1.07 30.65
C ASN A 4 31.31 -0.29 30.03
N TRP A 5 31.39 -1.35 30.84
CA TRP A 5 31.57 -2.71 30.34
C TRP A 5 30.29 -3.21 29.65
N SER A 6 29.14 -2.99 30.26
CA SER A 6 27.82 -3.28 29.68
C SER A 6 27.66 -2.58 28.32
N VAL A 7 28.05 -1.31 28.22
CA VAL A 7 28.07 -0.59 26.93
C VAL A 7 28.94 -1.28 25.90
N LYS A 8 30.17 -1.69 26.23
CA LYS A 8 31.06 -2.36 25.26
C LYS A 8 30.46 -3.68 24.74
N CYS A 9 29.74 -4.42 25.57
CA CYS A 9 29.08 -5.66 25.16
C CYS A 9 27.89 -5.40 24.22
N LEU A 10 27.16 -4.29 24.42
CA LEU A 10 25.90 -3.99 23.73
C LEU A 10 26.06 -3.08 22.50
N GLU A 11 27.13 -2.29 22.45
CA GLU A 11 27.40 -1.31 21.38
C GLU A 11 27.55 -1.97 20.01
N GLY A 12 28.18 -3.15 19.95
CA GLY A 12 28.37 -3.88 18.70
C GLY A 12 27.05 -4.30 18.05
N GLN A 13 26.05 -4.67 18.85
CA GLN A 13 24.71 -5.02 18.35
C GLN A 13 23.96 -3.77 17.88
N GLY A 14 23.98 -2.69 18.68
CA GLY A 14 23.33 -1.42 18.32
C GLY A 14 23.85 -0.82 17.01
N LYS A 15 25.17 -0.82 16.78
CA LYS A 15 25.77 -0.34 15.52
C LYS A 15 25.41 -1.19 14.31
N ARG A 16 25.30 -2.52 14.49
CA ARG A 16 24.91 -3.45 13.42
C ARG A 16 23.48 -3.20 12.96
N LEU A 17 22.55 -2.88 13.87
CA LEU A 17 21.16 -2.56 13.53
C LEU A 17 21.09 -1.37 12.56
N VAL A 18 21.76 -0.27 12.90
CA VAL A 18 21.78 0.95 12.06
C VAL A 18 22.41 0.67 10.69
N THR A 19 23.48 -0.13 10.64
CA THR A 19 24.18 -0.43 9.38
C THR A 19 23.37 -1.37 8.49
N ARG A 20 22.65 -2.33 9.07
CA ARG A 20 21.87 -3.34 8.33
C ARG A 20 20.49 -2.84 7.90
N ALA A 21 20.01 -1.73 8.47
CA ALA A 21 18.71 -1.14 8.16
C ALA A 21 18.49 -0.83 6.67
N ASP A 22 19.57 -0.66 5.90
CA ASP A 22 19.50 -0.42 4.45
C ASP A 22 19.37 -1.70 3.61
N THR A 23 19.75 -2.85 4.18
CA THR A 23 19.93 -4.13 3.48
C THR A 23 18.92 -5.20 3.87
N ILE A 24 18.25 -5.03 5.01
CA ILE A 24 17.32 -6.01 5.58
C ILE A 24 15.91 -5.42 5.55
N ASP A 25 14.92 -6.32 5.59
CA ASP A 25 13.53 -5.92 5.75
C ASP A 25 13.36 -4.92 6.90
N THR A 26 12.62 -3.85 6.61
CA THR A 26 12.50 -2.69 7.50
C THR A 26 11.73 -3.03 8.77
N ILE A 27 10.76 -3.93 8.67
CA ILE A 27 9.98 -4.44 9.80
C ILE A 27 10.86 -5.31 10.69
N THR A 28 11.60 -6.26 10.11
CA THR A 28 12.52 -7.11 10.88
C THR A 28 13.54 -6.27 11.64
N THR A 29 14.11 -5.26 10.99
CA THR A 29 15.08 -4.37 11.64
C THR A 29 14.49 -3.63 12.83
N GLY A 30 13.24 -3.15 12.76
CA GLY A 30 12.58 -2.51 13.90
C GLY A 30 12.25 -3.48 15.04
N THR A 31 11.91 -4.74 14.72
CA THR A 31 11.76 -5.78 15.75
C THR A 31 13.08 -6.15 16.41
N GLU A 32 14.17 -6.25 15.65
CA GLU A 32 15.53 -6.49 16.19
C GLU A 32 15.97 -5.32 17.10
N PHE A 33 15.57 -4.08 16.77
CA PHE A 33 15.79 -2.93 17.64
C PHE A 33 15.05 -3.08 18.98
N GLY A 34 13.82 -3.57 18.97
CA GLY A 34 13.07 -3.95 20.17
C GLY A 34 13.81 -4.95 21.05
N GLN A 35 14.27 -6.05 20.46
CA GLN A 35 15.03 -7.10 21.17
C GLN A 35 16.34 -6.58 21.77
N TRP A 36 16.99 -5.64 21.07
CA TRP A 36 18.17 -4.97 21.59
C TRP A 36 17.85 -4.09 22.82
N VAL A 37 16.71 -3.38 22.80
CA VAL A 37 16.22 -2.61 23.96
C VAL A 37 15.84 -3.52 25.12
N GLU A 38 15.19 -4.65 24.86
CA GLU A 38 14.89 -5.68 25.86
C GLU A 38 16.19 -6.21 26.50
N THR A 39 17.22 -6.47 25.68
CA THR A 39 18.54 -6.90 26.19
C THR A 39 19.20 -5.82 27.06
N LEU A 40 19.08 -4.54 26.69
CA LEU A 40 19.55 -3.42 27.51
C LEU A 40 18.85 -3.39 28.87
N LEU A 41 17.53 -3.62 28.89
CA LEU A 41 16.73 -3.66 30.11
C LEU A 41 17.07 -4.87 30.98
N ALA A 42 17.24 -6.05 30.39
CA ALA A 42 17.66 -7.26 31.12
C ALA A 42 19.02 -7.06 31.81
N VAL A 43 19.99 -6.45 31.10
CA VAL A 43 21.30 -6.12 31.69
C VAL A 43 21.16 -5.10 32.83
N ALA A 44 20.30 -4.09 32.68
CA ALA A 44 20.04 -3.14 33.75
C ALA A 44 19.41 -3.82 34.98
N GLU A 45 18.47 -4.74 34.77
CA GLU A 45 17.81 -5.49 35.84
C GLU A 45 18.78 -6.41 36.59
N ASP A 46 19.63 -7.14 35.87
CA ASP A 46 20.64 -8.04 36.47
C ASP A 46 21.67 -7.26 37.27
N GLU A 47 22.10 -6.09 36.77
CA GLU A 47 23.01 -5.20 37.51
C GLU A 47 22.36 -4.66 38.79
N TYR A 48 21.06 -4.38 38.78
CA TYR A 48 20.33 -3.97 39.98
C TYR A 48 20.21 -5.12 41.00
N LYS A 49 19.92 -6.34 40.56
CA LYS A 49 19.91 -7.55 41.42
C LYS A 49 21.28 -7.75 42.06
N LEU A 50 22.34 -7.65 41.27
CA LEU A 50 23.71 -7.79 41.76
C LEU A 50 24.10 -6.70 42.77
N LEU A 51 23.64 -5.47 42.55
CA LEU A 51 23.85 -4.36 43.50
C LEU A 51 23.13 -4.63 44.83
N LYS A 52 22.01 -5.35 44.86
CA LYS A 52 21.35 -5.76 46.11
C LYS A 52 22.10 -6.89 46.82
N GLU A 53 22.67 -7.82 46.07
CA GLU A 53 23.29 -9.02 46.64
C GLU A 53 24.73 -8.80 47.11
N LEU A 54 25.53 -8.06 46.34
CA LEU A 54 26.98 -7.97 46.56
C LEU A 54 27.44 -6.67 47.20
N SER A 55 26.55 -5.69 47.33
CA SER A 55 26.95 -4.37 47.80
C SER A 55 26.86 -4.30 49.32
N PRO A 56 27.90 -3.82 50.02
CA PRO A 56 27.83 -3.52 51.46
C PRO A 56 26.94 -2.29 51.76
N LEU A 57 26.26 -1.75 50.74
CA LEU A 57 25.37 -0.61 50.84
C LEU A 57 24.10 -1.01 51.59
N THR A 58 24.01 -0.61 52.85
CA THR A 58 22.86 -0.84 53.73
C THR A 58 21.74 0.18 53.54
N SER A 59 22.01 1.30 52.87
CA SER A 59 21.03 2.38 52.64
C SER A 59 20.41 2.30 51.24
N PRO A 60 19.07 2.27 51.12
CA PRO A 60 18.36 2.30 49.84
C PRO A 60 18.76 3.48 48.94
N LEU A 61 19.06 4.64 49.51
CA LEU A 61 19.47 5.84 48.77
C LEU A 61 20.82 5.65 48.09
N LEU A 62 21.77 4.97 48.75
CA LEU A 62 23.09 4.70 48.16
C LEU A 62 22.99 3.68 47.03
N ILE A 63 22.07 2.71 47.13
CA ILE A 63 21.79 1.74 46.06
C ILE A 63 21.20 2.46 44.85
N ALA A 64 20.22 3.34 45.05
CA ALA A 64 19.60 4.11 43.96
C ALA A 64 20.60 5.02 43.24
N SER A 65 21.49 5.70 43.99
CA SER A 65 22.55 6.55 43.44
C SER A 65 23.61 5.73 42.66
N ALA A 66 24.04 4.58 43.20
CA ALA A 66 24.98 3.69 42.53
C ALA A 66 24.39 3.10 41.23
N TYR A 67 23.11 2.71 41.28
CA TYR A 67 22.38 2.22 40.12
C TYR A 67 22.20 3.30 39.04
N GLY A 68 21.86 4.55 39.43
CA GLY A 68 21.81 5.68 38.50
C GLY A 68 23.14 5.92 37.77
N THR A 69 24.26 5.84 38.50
CA THR A 69 25.61 5.96 37.91
C THR A 69 25.92 4.83 36.92
N LEU A 70 25.42 3.62 37.18
CA LEU A 70 25.57 2.47 36.27
C LEU A 70 24.71 2.62 35.01
N LEU A 71 23.51 3.17 35.16
CA LEU A 71 22.51 3.30 34.10
C LEU A 71 22.86 4.43 33.12
N ALA A 72 23.47 5.52 33.58
CA ALA A 72 23.85 6.67 32.75
C ALA A 72 24.57 6.33 31.41
N PRO A 73 25.63 5.49 31.40
CA PRO A 73 26.28 5.09 30.13
C PRO A 73 25.38 4.23 29.23
N ILE A 74 24.48 3.42 29.79
CA ILE A 74 23.50 2.61 29.05
C ILE A 74 22.47 3.51 28.37
N LEU A 75 21.92 4.50 29.10
CA LEU A 75 21.00 5.50 28.55
C LEU A 75 21.64 6.33 27.44
N LYS A 76 22.92 6.68 27.59
CA LYS A 76 23.68 7.37 26.54
C LYS A 76 23.83 6.52 25.27
N LEU A 77 24.08 5.21 25.42
CA LEU A 77 24.13 4.30 24.28
C LEU A 77 22.77 4.20 23.57
N PHE A 78 21.69 4.04 24.34
CA PHE A 78 20.32 4.04 23.82
C PHE A 78 20.03 5.28 22.96
N ASN A 79 20.26 6.47 23.51
CA ASN A 79 20.05 7.74 22.80
C ASN A 79 20.90 7.87 21.54
N THR A 80 22.13 7.36 21.57
CA THR A 80 23.03 7.41 20.41
C THR A 80 22.48 6.55 19.27
N VAL A 81 22.09 5.30 19.55
CA VAL A 81 21.57 4.37 18.53
C VAL A 81 20.20 4.84 18.04
N LEU A 82 19.30 5.25 18.94
CA LEU A 82 18.00 5.79 18.57
C LEU A 82 18.13 7.07 17.72
N GLY A 83 19.06 7.96 18.06
CA GLY A 83 19.33 9.18 17.29
C GLY A 83 19.85 8.88 15.88
N GLN A 84 20.74 7.89 15.73
CA GLN A 84 21.22 7.43 14.43
C GLN A 84 20.09 6.81 13.59
N MET A 85 19.28 5.94 14.19
CA MET A 85 18.13 5.32 13.50
C MET A 85 17.09 6.37 13.11
N THR A 86 16.80 7.33 13.99
CA THR A 86 15.90 8.45 13.72
C THR A 86 16.40 9.30 12.54
N THR A 87 17.71 9.53 12.47
CA THR A 87 18.34 10.29 11.38
C THR A 87 18.23 9.54 10.04
N LEU A 88 18.43 8.22 10.06
CA LEU A 88 18.23 7.35 8.91
C LEU A 88 16.78 7.39 8.41
N ILE A 89 15.80 7.22 9.31
CA ILE A 89 14.38 7.26 8.98
C ILE A 89 13.99 8.63 8.39
N LYS A 90 14.45 9.73 9.00
CA LYS A 90 14.16 11.09 8.50
C LYS A 90 14.73 11.38 7.12
N LYS A 91 15.82 10.69 6.72
CA LYS A 91 16.44 10.85 5.39
C LYS A 91 15.54 10.32 4.27
N SER A 92 14.77 9.28 4.53
CA SER A 92 13.83 8.70 3.56
C SER A 92 12.63 8.08 4.26
N LEU A 93 11.64 8.90 4.60
CA LEU A 93 10.48 8.45 5.37
C LEU A 93 9.69 7.38 4.60
N GLN A 94 9.55 7.53 3.28
CA GLN A 94 8.85 6.57 2.42
C GLN A 94 9.49 5.17 2.48
N LYS A 95 10.83 5.09 2.52
CA LYS A 95 11.55 3.81 2.57
C LYS A 95 11.52 3.19 3.96
N TYR A 96 11.62 3.99 5.01
CA TYR A 96 11.78 3.53 6.40
C TYR A 96 10.52 3.72 7.27
N ASN A 97 9.35 3.95 6.67
CA ASN A 97 8.08 4.11 7.39
C ASN A 97 7.76 2.90 8.29
N PHE A 98 7.89 1.68 7.76
CA PHE A 98 7.64 0.45 8.50
C PHE A 98 8.72 0.15 9.53
N LEU A 99 9.96 0.63 9.31
CA LEU A 99 10.99 0.62 10.35
C LEU A 99 10.59 1.52 11.52
N ALA A 100 10.07 2.72 11.24
CA ALA A 100 9.61 3.64 12.27
C ALA A 100 8.43 3.06 13.06
N LEU A 101 7.44 2.49 12.38
CA LEU A 101 6.25 1.88 13.00
C LEU A 101 6.61 0.65 13.84
N SER A 102 7.46 -0.25 13.33
CA SER A 102 7.89 -1.44 14.08
C SER A 102 8.80 -1.09 15.26
N ALA A 103 9.71 -0.12 15.11
CA ALA A 103 10.51 0.37 16.23
C ALA A 103 9.65 1.07 17.30
N TYR A 104 8.63 1.83 16.87
CA TYR A 104 7.68 2.46 17.79
C TYR A 104 6.86 1.41 18.56
N ASP A 105 6.34 0.39 17.87
CA ASP A 105 5.63 -0.73 18.49
C ASP A 105 6.49 -1.43 19.55
N ALA A 106 7.72 -1.75 19.19
CA ALA A 106 8.64 -2.44 20.07
C ALA A 106 9.00 -1.60 21.31
N LEU A 107 9.21 -0.29 21.16
CA LEU A 107 9.46 0.59 22.31
C LEU A 107 8.23 0.75 23.20
N LEU A 108 7.02 0.78 22.62
CA LEU A 108 5.78 0.84 23.41
C LEU A 108 5.65 -0.40 24.30
N GLN A 109 5.95 -1.59 23.77
CA GLN A 109 5.91 -2.85 24.55
C GLN A 109 6.92 -2.85 25.71
N GLN A 110 8.08 -2.23 25.52
CA GLN A 110 9.15 -2.15 26.52
C GLN A 110 8.97 -0.98 27.52
N GLN A 111 7.95 -0.13 27.35
CA GLN A 111 7.71 1.03 28.19
C GLN A 111 7.54 0.68 29.69
N PRO A 112 6.73 -0.32 30.10
CA PRO A 112 6.52 -0.62 31.52
C PRO A 112 7.82 -1.08 32.21
N ALA A 113 8.59 -1.94 31.55
CA ALA A 113 9.86 -2.44 32.07
C ALA A 113 10.90 -1.32 32.20
N TRP A 114 10.88 -0.36 31.28
CA TRP A 114 11.75 0.82 31.37
C TRP A 114 11.35 1.78 32.47
N GLU A 115 10.05 2.04 32.65
CA GLU A 115 9.54 2.87 33.76
C GLU A 115 9.90 2.24 35.12
N GLU A 116 9.79 0.92 35.24
CA GLU A 116 10.23 0.20 36.42
C GLU A 116 11.76 0.34 36.64
N ALA A 117 12.56 0.17 35.59
CA ALA A 117 14.00 0.36 35.66
C ALA A 117 14.37 1.78 36.08
N LEU A 118 13.68 2.81 35.59
CA LEU A 118 13.93 4.21 35.96
C LEU A 118 13.49 4.52 37.39
N SER A 119 12.38 3.95 37.88
CA SER A 119 11.88 4.18 39.25
C SER A 119 12.88 3.76 40.36
N ARG A 120 13.87 2.93 40.00
CA ARG A 120 14.89 2.40 40.91
C ARG A 120 16.12 3.31 41.03
N ARG A 121 16.21 4.38 40.22
CA ARG A 121 17.31 5.37 40.25
C ARG A 121 16.94 6.55 41.15
N ASP A 122 17.95 7.26 41.63
CA ASP A 122 17.78 8.49 42.40
C ASP A 122 17.12 9.59 41.53
N GLU A 123 16.16 10.34 42.07
CA GLU A 123 15.25 11.27 41.35
C GLU A 123 15.95 12.53 40.78
N ILE A 124 17.28 12.60 40.84
CA ILE A 124 18.05 13.81 40.52
C ILE A 124 17.92 14.23 39.04
N GLU A 125 17.60 13.28 38.14
CA GLU A 125 17.32 13.57 36.73
C GLU A 125 15.95 13.01 36.32
N ASP A 126 14.93 13.88 36.25
CA ASP A 126 13.56 13.58 35.77
C ASP A 126 13.45 13.29 34.26
N LYS A 127 14.58 13.07 33.58
CA LYS A 127 14.60 12.84 32.12
C LYS A 127 14.26 11.39 31.81
N ASN A 128 13.11 11.15 31.20
CA ASN A 128 12.74 9.84 30.68
C ASN A 128 13.13 9.76 29.19
N GLU A 129 14.35 9.28 28.93
CA GLU A 129 14.93 9.21 27.59
C GLU A 129 14.11 8.31 26.64
N LEU A 130 13.51 7.25 27.18
CA LEU A 130 12.62 6.38 26.39
C LEU A 130 11.36 7.14 25.98
N ARG A 131 10.75 7.91 26.90
CA ARG A 131 9.56 8.71 26.60
C ARG A 131 9.83 9.77 25.54
N ASP A 132 10.99 10.42 25.61
CA ASP A 132 11.43 11.39 24.59
C ASP A 132 11.67 10.69 23.22
N GLY A 133 12.25 9.49 23.27
CA GLY A 133 12.44 8.64 22.10
C GLY A 133 11.12 8.18 21.45
N LEU A 134 10.18 7.72 22.26
CA LEU A 134 8.80 7.37 21.85
C LEU A 134 8.08 8.58 21.26
N GLY A 135 8.21 9.75 21.89
CA GLY A 135 7.68 11.00 21.37
C GLY A 135 8.23 11.32 19.99
N THR A 136 9.53 11.17 19.80
CA THR A 136 10.21 11.41 18.51
C THR A 136 9.74 10.43 17.42
N LEU A 137 9.69 9.13 17.72
CA LEU A 137 9.22 8.12 16.77
C LEU A 137 7.73 8.31 16.45
N ARG A 138 6.90 8.60 17.45
CA ARG A 138 5.47 8.90 17.26
C ARG A 138 5.29 10.06 16.28
N GLN A 139 6.02 11.17 16.42
CA GLN A 139 5.92 12.30 15.49
C GLN A 139 6.29 11.92 14.05
N ILE A 140 7.26 11.02 13.88
CA ILE A 140 7.65 10.51 12.55
C ILE A 140 6.53 9.64 11.97
N CYS A 141 5.97 8.72 12.76
CA CYS A 141 4.84 7.88 12.34
C CYS A 141 3.62 8.74 11.97
N LEU A 142 3.29 9.76 12.77
CA LEU A 142 2.18 10.68 12.50
C LEU A 142 2.33 11.38 11.14
N ARG A 143 3.56 11.78 10.78
CA ARG A 143 3.85 12.42 9.50
C ARG A 143 3.84 11.44 8.32
N SER A 144 4.11 10.16 8.56
CA SER A 144 4.18 9.15 7.49
C SER A 144 2.84 8.85 6.81
N PHE A 145 1.71 8.93 7.53
CA PHE A 145 0.40 8.65 6.94
C PHE A 145 -0.05 9.71 5.91
N PRO A 146 -0.02 11.03 6.23
CA PRO A 146 -0.31 12.05 5.24
C PRO A 146 0.67 12.06 4.06
N GLU A 147 1.97 11.88 4.32
CA GLU A 147 2.99 11.86 3.25
C GLU A 147 2.69 10.75 2.24
N PHE A 148 2.35 9.55 2.71
CA PHE A 148 1.98 8.45 1.82
C PHE A 148 0.78 8.82 0.92
N LEU A 149 -0.27 9.44 1.46
CA LEU A 149 -1.42 9.86 0.65
C LEU A 149 -1.07 10.96 -0.37
N VAL A 150 -0.15 11.85 -0.02
CA VAL A 150 0.37 12.88 -0.95
C VAL A 150 1.17 12.21 -2.06
N ASP A 151 2.01 11.23 -1.74
CA ASP A 151 2.80 10.49 -2.72
C ASP A 151 1.89 9.75 -3.72
N LEU A 152 0.77 9.19 -3.25
CA LEU A 152 -0.20 8.56 -4.13
C LEU A 152 -0.73 9.53 -5.18
N LYS A 153 -1.02 10.77 -4.76
CA LYS A 153 -1.53 11.84 -5.64
C LYS A 153 -0.45 12.39 -6.56
N LEU A 154 0.78 12.55 -6.08
CA LEU A 154 1.89 13.00 -6.90
C LEU A 154 2.25 11.97 -7.97
N GLY A 155 2.15 10.67 -7.65
CA GLY A 155 2.26 9.59 -8.63
C GLY A 155 1.23 9.67 -9.77
N ALA A 156 0.09 10.33 -9.56
CA ALA A 156 -0.90 10.59 -10.61
C ALA A 156 -0.39 11.53 -11.72
N ASN A 157 0.62 12.35 -11.41
CA ASN A 157 1.21 13.31 -12.35
C ASN A 157 2.42 12.74 -13.10
N ASP A 158 2.83 11.51 -12.81
CA ASP A 158 3.96 10.90 -13.49
C ASP A 158 3.62 10.65 -14.96
N ARG A 159 4.45 11.22 -15.84
CA ARG A 159 4.26 11.19 -17.30
C ARG A 159 4.96 9.97 -17.87
N ASP A 160 4.56 8.79 -17.41
CA ASP A 160 4.96 7.55 -18.09
C ASP A 160 4.38 7.55 -19.53
N SER A 161 5.06 6.85 -20.44
CA SER A 161 4.76 6.81 -21.88
C SER A 161 3.27 6.72 -22.17
N GLU A 162 2.72 7.59 -23.04
CA GLU A 162 1.28 7.72 -23.30
C GLU A 162 0.59 6.40 -23.70
N THR A 163 1.34 5.45 -24.26
CA THR A 163 0.88 4.12 -24.72
C THR A 163 1.17 2.97 -23.76
N SER A 164 1.84 3.23 -22.63
CA SER A 164 2.13 2.21 -21.62
C SER A 164 0.85 1.76 -20.91
N VAL A 165 0.62 0.44 -20.87
CA VAL A 165 -0.47 -0.20 -20.10
C VAL A 165 0.06 -1.02 -18.92
N ARG A 166 1.33 -0.80 -18.56
CA ARG A 166 1.99 -1.50 -17.47
C ARG A 166 1.41 -1.08 -16.12
N LEU A 167 1.70 -1.88 -15.10
CA LEU A 167 1.44 -1.50 -13.73
C LEU A 167 2.30 -0.29 -13.38
N VAL A 168 1.70 0.70 -12.75
CA VAL A 168 2.45 1.85 -12.23
C VAL A 168 3.02 1.47 -10.87
N ASP A 169 4.20 2.01 -10.55
CA ASP A 169 4.83 1.84 -9.23
C ASP A 169 3.87 2.19 -8.10
N LEU A 170 3.07 3.25 -8.28
CA LEU A 170 1.96 3.62 -7.39
C LEU A 170 1.08 2.43 -6.95
N THR A 171 0.66 1.60 -7.92
CA THR A 171 -0.21 0.45 -7.69
C THR A 171 0.52 -0.63 -6.89
N ILE A 172 1.78 -0.89 -7.26
CA ILE A 172 2.62 -1.90 -6.62
C ILE A 172 2.94 -1.49 -5.18
N ASP A 173 3.30 -0.22 -4.98
CA ASP A 173 3.65 0.33 -3.68
C ASP A 173 2.43 0.41 -2.76
N THR A 174 1.24 0.68 -3.29
CA THR A 174 -0.02 0.60 -2.53
C THR A 174 -0.25 -0.81 -1.99
N VAL A 175 -0.09 -1.84 -2.83
CA VAL A 175 -0.24 -3.24 -2.41
C VAL A 175 0.81 -3.62 -1.38
N LYS A 176 2.08 -3.26 -1.60
CA LYS A 176 3.16 -3.53 -0.64
C LYS A 176 2.91 -2.85 0.71
N TYR A 177 2.51 -1.59 0.69
CA TYR A 177 2.21 -0.82 1.90
C TYR A 177 1.05 -1.44 2.68
N LEU A 178 -0.09 -1.69 2.02
CA LEU A 178 -1.24 -2.30 2.68
C LEU A 178 -0.94 -3.73 3.14
N GLY A 179 -0.17 -4.51 2.38
CA GLY A 179 0.25 -5.86 2.78
C GLY A 179 1.21 -5.90 3.98
N ALA A 180 1.97 -4.84 4.22
CA ALA A 180 2.85 -4.69 5.37
C ALA A 180 2.14 -4.17 6.63
N LEU A 181 1.05 -3.41 6.46
CA LEU A 181 0.30 -2.78 7.56
C LEU A 181 -0.17 -3.76 8.67
N PRO A 182 -0.68 -4.97 8.37
CA PRO A 182 -1.10 -5.90 9.41
C PRO A 182 0.00 -6.30 10.39
N LYS A 183 1.28 -6.28 9.96
CA LYS A 183 2.43 -6.65 10.80
C LYS A 183 2.73 -5.60 11.87
N VAL A 184 2.29 -4.35 11.66
CA VAL A 184 2.50 -3.20 12.56
C VAL A 184 1.18 -2.58 12.98
N ARG A 185 0.11 -3.39 13.03
CA ARG A 185 -1.27 -2.94 13.25
C ARG A 185 -1.44 -2.11 14.53
N ALA A 186 -0.89 -2.59 15.65
CA ALA A 186 -1.04 -1.94 16.96
C ALA A 186 -0.40 -0.54 16.97
N ALA A 187 0.88 -0.44 16.59
CA ALA A 187 1.55 0.84 16.40
C ALA A 187 0.84 1.78 15.42
N ALA A 188 0.37 1.26 14.28
CA ALA A 188 -0.34 2.07 13.30
C ALA A 188 -1.67 2.62 13.84
N ALA A 189 -2.47 1.78 14.51
CA ALA A 189 -3.72 2.18 15.14
C ALA A 189 -3.48 3.24 16.23
N SER A 190 -2.53 3.00 17.13
CA SER A 190 -2.14 3.95 18.18
C SER A 190 -1.71 5.30 17.61
N ALA A 191 -0.90 5.29 16.54
CA ALA A 191 -0.45 6.50 15.88
C ALA A 191 -1.60 7.21 15.14
N LEU A 192 -2.53 6.50 14.50
CA LEU A 192 -3.69 7.10 13.84
C LEU A 192 -4.68 7.69 14.86
N LEU A 193 -4.92 7.01 15.99
CA LEU A 193 -5.74 7.55 17.09
C LEU A 193 -5.14 8.84 17.62
N ALA A 194 -3.82 8.86 17.78
CA ALA A 194 -3.07 10.05 18.16
C ALA A 194 -3.17 11.19 17.15
N LEU A 195 -3.25 10.88 15.85
CA LEU A 195 -3.43 11.87 14.79
C LEU A 195 -4.85 12.43 14.77
N GLY A 196 -5.84 11.59 15.09
CA GLY A 196 -7.26 11.86 14.98
C GLY A 196 -7.80 11.43 13.61
N ASP A 197 -9.03 10.89 13.62
CA ASP A 197 -9.69 10.36 12.43
C ASP A 197 -9.82 11.43 11.33
N GLY A 198 -9.39 11.11 10.12
CA GLY A 198 -9.43 11.99 8.95
C GLY A 198 -8.34 13.08 8.90
N ASN A 199 -7.57 13.31 9.98
CA ASN A 199 -6.52 14.34 9.99
C ASN A 199 -5.33 14.01 9.08
N TRP A 200 -5.23 12.78 8.56
CA TRP A 200 -4.26 12.40 7.53
C TRP A 200 -4.54 13.01 6.16
N LYS A 201 -5.72 13.61 5.91
CA LYS A 201 -6.09 14.25 4.62
C LYS A 201 -5.61 15.70 4.46
N MET A 202 -4.53 16.08 5.16
CA MET A 202 -3.90 17.41 5.18
C MET A 202 -4.19 18.25 3.91
N GLY A 203 -5.06 19.26 4.01
CA GLY A 203 -5.28 20.26 2.95
C GLY A 203 -6.46 20.05 2.00
N GLU A 204 -7.23 18.95 2.08
CA GLU A 204 -8.40 18.74 1.20
C GLU A 204 -9.68 19.50 1.60
N GLY A 205 -9.63 20.39 2.58
CA GLY A 205 -10.78 21.18 3.04
C GLY A 205 -11.88 20.37 3.73
N VAL A 206 -11.85 19.03 3.64
CA VAL A 206 -12.64 18.13 4.46
C VAL A 206 -11.90 17.96 5.78
N GLN A 207 -12.02 18.95 6.66
CA GLN A 207 -12.07 18.58 8.07
C GLN A 207 -13.26 17.63 8.16
N VAL A 208 -13.00 16.34 8.37
CA VAL A 208 -14.05 15.42 8.83
C VAL A 208 -14.47 16.03 10.16
N GLY A 209 -15.54 16.82 10.09
CA GLY A 209 -15.79 17.87 11.07
C GLY A 209 -15.85 17.22 12.43
N LYS A 210 -15.12 17.79 13.41
CA LYS A 210 -15.15 17.45 14.84
C LYS A 210 -16.21 16.40 15.08
N SER A 211 -15.86 15.11 14.93
CA SER A 211 -16.72 14.06 15.41
C SER A 211 -16.92 14.41 16.88
N SER A 212 -18.17 14.75 17.14
CA SER A 212 -18.72 15.17 18.40
C SER A 212 -17.97 14.55 19.57
N LYS A 213 -17.56 15.39 20.52
CA LYS A 213 -17.34 15.07 21.94
C LYS A 213 -17.52 13.57 22.27
N GLY A 214 -16.41 12.87 22.49
CA GLY A 214 -16.37 11.76 23.45
C GLY A 214 -16.91 10.40 23.02
N GLY A 215 -16.78 10.01 21.75
CA GLY A 215 -16.79 8.58 21.38
C GLY A 215 -15.36 8.11 21.15
N GLU A 216 -14.87 7.14 21.94
CA GLU A 216 -13.65 6.41 21.58
C GLU A 216 -13.88 5.77 20.21
N VAL A 217 -13.22 6.29 19.18
CA VAL A 217 -13.15 5.59 17.89
C VAL A 217 -12.26 4.38 18.13
N ASP A 218 -12.80 3.20 17.86
CA ASP A 218 -12.06 1.94 17.99
C ASP A 218 -10.83 1.95 17.06
N GLU A 219 -9.73 1.37 17.54
CA GLU A 219 -8.50 1.14 16.77
C GLU A 219 -8.76 0.42 15.44
N VAL A 220 -9.75 -0.46 15.42
CA VAL A 220 -10.17 -1.16 14.20
C VAL A 220 -10.80 -0.19 13.20
N VAL A 221 -11.73 0.64 13.66
CA VAL A 221 -12.50 1.55 12.80
C VAL A 221 -11.61 2.63 12.19
N ILE A 222 -10.67 3.19 12.96
CA ILE A 222 -9.77 4.21 12.43
C ILE A 222 -8.81 3.65 11.37
N LEU A 223 -8.38 2.40 11.53
CA LEU A 223 -7.58 1.71 10.52
C LEU A 223 -8.39 1.45 9.25
N GLU A 224 -9.65 1.01 9.38
CA GLU A 224 -10.53 0.82 8.23
C GLU A 224 -10.76 2.12 7.46
N HIS A 225 -10.97 3.24 8.15
CA HIS A 225 -11.13 4.56 7.52
C HIS A 225 -9.85 4.97 6.77
N PHE A 226 -8.69 4.82 7.39
CA PHE A 226 -7.42 5.14 6.74
C PHE A 226 -7.17 4.27 5.50
N VAL A 227 -7.40 2.96 5.60
CA VAL A 227 -7.25 2.02 4.47
C VAL A 227 -8.22 2.34 3.34
N HIS A 228 -9.47 2.68 3.66
CA HIS A 228 -10.45 3.14 2.68
C HIS A 228 -9.93 4.38 1.92
N ASP A 229 -9.34 5.34 2.62
CA ASP A 229 -8.82 6.57 2.01
C ASP A 229 -7.58 6.33 1.15
N VAL A 230 -6.71 5.39 1.54
CA VAL A 230 -5.57 4.94 0.73
C VAL A 230 -6.06 4.36 -0.59
N ILE A 231 -7.01 3.40 -0.54
CA ILE A 231 -7.56 2.76 -1.74
C ILE A 231 -8.28 3.79 -2.62
N THR A 232 -9.09 4.66 -2.01
CA THR A 232 -9.80 5.73 -2.73
C THR A 232 -8.82 6.64 -3.46
N ASN A 233 -7.75 7.10 -2.79
CA ASN A 233 -6.75 7.95 -3.41
C ASN A 233 -5.95 7.25 -4.51
N ALA A 234 -5.59 5.97 -4.33
CA ALA A 234 -4.93 5.18 -5.37
C ALA A 234 -5.81 5.04 -6.61
N VAL A 235 -7.09 4.67 -6.44
CA VAL A 235 -8.05 4.54 -7.54
C VAL A 235 -8.31 5.88 -8.24
N ASN A 236 -8.44 6.98 -7.51
CA ASN A 236 -8.63 8.31 -8.10
C ASN A 236 -7.39 8.76 -8.91
N SER A 237 -6.21 8.44 -8.42
CA SER A 237 -4.94 8.71 -9.11
C SER A 237 -4.84 7.90 -10.39
N LEU A 238 -5.19 6.60 -10.35
CA LEU A 238 -5.25 5.74 -11.54
C LEU A 238 -6.27 6.22 -12.58
N ASN A 239 -7.45 6.66 -12.14
CA ASN A 239 -8.44 7.27 -13.02
C ASN A 239 -7.90 8.54 -13.70
N THR A 240 -7.16 9.37 -12.97
CA THR A 240 -6.54 10.58 -13.52
C THR A 240 -5.49 10.23 -14.57
N ILE A 241 -4.58 9.31 -14.28
CA ILE A 241 -3.58 8.81 -15.23
C ILE A 241 -4.27 8.25 -16.48
N SER A 242 -5.29 7.40 -16.29
CA SER A 242 -6.03 6.77 -17.38
C SER A 242 -6.67 7.77 -18.34
N ARG A 243 -7.21 8.88 -17.83
CA ARG A 243 -7.85 9.93 -18.66
C ARG A 243 -6.84 10.76 -19.43
N ASN A 244 -5.62 10.89 -18.90
CA ASN A 244 -4.55 11.63 -19.53
C ASN A 244 -3.82 10.84 -20.63
N ARG A 245 -3.96 9.49 -20.64
CA ARG A 245 -3.38 8.63 -21.68
C ARG A 245 -4.19 8.70 -22.98
N ARG A 246 -3.49 8.89 -24.11
CA ARG A 246 -4.07 8.86 -25.46
C ARG A 246 -3.37 7.81 -26.33
N PRO A 247 -4.10 7.03 -27.15
CA PRO A 247 -5.56 7.04 -27.29
C PRO A 247 -6.29 6.38 -26.11
N SER A 248 -7.57 6.72 -25.93
CA SER A 248 -8.41 6.28 -24.78
C SER A 248 -8.50 4.76 -24.62
N SER A 249 -8.30 4.02 -25.71
CA SER A 249 -8.21 2.56 -25.72
C SER A 249 -7.07 2.04 -24.84
N PHE A 250 -5.88 2.64 -24.90
CA PHE A 250 -4.77 2.30 -23.99
C PHE A 250 -5.07 2.71 -22.55
N GLY A 251 -5.70 3.87 -22.34
CA GLY A 251 -6.15 4.31 -21.02
C GLY A 251 -7.08 3.29 -20.35
N SER A 252 -8.05 2.76 -21.10
CA SER A 252 -8.99 1.75 -20.59
C SER A 252 -8.31 0.42 -20.22
N ILE A 253 -7.35 -0.04 -21.02
CA ILE A 253 -6.56 -1.26 -20.75
C ILE A 253 -5.67 -1.03 -19.52
N PHE A 254 -4.98 0.11 -19.46
CA PHE A 254 -4.14 0.51 -18.35
C PHE A 254 -4.92 0.52 -17.02
N LEU A 255 -6.11 1.13 -17.02
CA LEU A 255 -6.95 1.23 -15.83
C LEU A 255 -7.42 -0.16 -15.36
N LEU A 256 -7.85 -1.01 -16.31
CA LEU A 256 -8.27 -2.38 -16.02
C LEU A 256 -7.12 -3.21 -15.44
N ASN A 257 -5.90 -3.08 -15.97
CA ASN A 257 -4.72 -3.78 -15.47
C ASN A 257 -4.41 -3.40 -14.02
N ASN A 258 -4.35 -2.11 -13.72
CA ASN A 258 -3.99 -1.62 -12.38
C ASN A 258 -5.08 -1.90 -11.34
N ILE A 259 -6.36 -1.71 -11.67
CA ILE A 259 -7.47 -2.00 -10.73
C ILE A 259 -7.60 -3.50 -10.47
N THR A 260 -7.44 -4.33 -11.50
CA THR A 260 -7.45 -5.79 -11.33
C THR A 260 -6.30 -6.22 -10.43
N TYR A 261 -5.11 -5.64 -10.59
CA TYR A 261 -3.97 -5.91 -9.70
C TYR A 261 -4.27 -5.55 -8.25
N LEU A 262 -4.80 -4.35 -7.98
CA LEU A 262 -5.22 -3.94 -6.64
C LEU A 262 -6.23 -4.95 -6.05
N ARG A 263 -7.28 -5.27 -6.81
CA ARG A 263 -8.33 -6.20 -6.35
C ARG A 263 -7.77 -7.59 -6.06
N HIS A 264 -6.89 -8.09 -6.92
CA HIS A 264 -6.34 -9.43 -6.77
C HIS A 264 -5.46 -9.54 -5.52
N TYR A 265 -4.47 -8.66 -5.37
CA TYR A 265 -3.50 -8.77 -4.28
C TYR A 265 -3.97 -8.18 -2.94
N LEU A 266 -5.09 -7.44 -2.91
CA LEU A 266 -5.70 -7.00 -1.66
C LEU A 266 -6.78 -7.97 -1.16
N PHE A 267 -7.59 -8.56 -2.06
CA PHE A 267 -8.77 -9.34 -1.66
C PHE A 267 -8.73 -10.82 -2.03
N LEU A 268 -8.21 -11.18 -3.21
CA LEU A 268 -8.32 -12.55 -3.73
C LEU A 268 -7.14 -13.44 -3.33
N SER A 269 -5.92 -12.92 -3.47
CA SER A 269 -4.68 -13.54 -3.01
C SER A 269 -3.89 -12.53 -2.18
N PRO A 270 -4.34 -12.22 -0.95
CA PRO A 270 -3.66 -11.27 -0.09
C PRO A 270 -2.30 -11.79 0.35
N SER A 271 -1.27 -10.94 0.31
CA SER A 271 0.07 -11.31 0.79
C SER A 271 0.12 -11.64 2.29
N HIS A 272 -0.87 -11.17 3.07
CA HIS A 272 -0.98 -11.43 4.49
C HIS A 272 -2.39 -11.91 4.86
N PRO A 273 -2.56 -13.02 5.61
CA PRO A 273 -3.87 -13.60 5.91
C PRO A 273 -4.83 -12.68 6.66
N SER A 274 -4.32 -11.75 7.46
CA SER A 274 -5.15 -10.79 8.21
C SER A 274 -5.44 -9.48 7.46
N LEU A 275 -4.90 -9.30 6.25
CA LEU A 275 -5.16 -8.10 5.44
C LEU A 275 -6.67 -7.90 5.16
N PRO A 276 -7.46 -8.95 4.82
CA PRO A 276 -8.90 -8.80 4.61
C PRO A 276 -9.66 -8.20 5.80
N SER A 277 -9.17 -8.42 7.03
CA SER A 277 -9.82 -7.88 8.24
C SER A 277 -9.67 -6.37 8.43
N LEU A 278 -8.84 -5.71 7.61
CA LEU A 278 -8.64 -4.26 7.64
C LEU A 278 -9.56 -3.53 6.66
N PHE A 279 -10.36 -4.25 5.86
CA PHE A 279 -11.25 -3.63 4.89
C PHE A 279 -12.68 -3.65 5.40
N SER A 280 -13.26 -2.45 5.49
CA SER A 280 -14.69 -2.29 5.68
C SER A 280 -15.45 -2.69 4.42
N GLN A 281 -16.73 -3.09 4.58
CA GLN A 281 -17.60 -3.43 3.46
C GLN A 281 -17.67 -2.32 2.38
N PRO A 282 -17.78 -1.02 2.72
CA PRO A 282 -17.72 0.06 1.73
C PRO A 282 -16.45 0.06 0.88
N THR A 283 -15.31 -0.30 1.46
CA THR A 283 -14.02 -0.36 0.74
C THR A 283 -14.01 -1.46 -0.31
N ILE A 284 -14.54 -2.64 0.07
CA ILE A 284 -14.66 -3.80 -0.81
C ILE A 284 -15.62 -3.48 -1.97
N ASP A 285 -16.77 -2.88 -1.66
CA ASP A 285 -17.77 -2.50 -2.65
C ASP A 285 -17.24 -1.42 -3.60
N PHE A 286 -16.51 -0.43 -3.08
CA PHE A 286 -15.90 0.63 -3.87
C PHE A 286 -14.90 0.08 -4.90
N LEU A 287 -13.99 -0.81 -4.50
CA LEU A 287 -12.99 -1.36 -5.43
C LEU A 287 -13.65 -2.33 -6.44
N ASN A 288 -14.62 -3.13 -6.01
CA ASN A 288 -15.38 -4.00 -6.93
C ASN A 288 -16.20 -3.20 -7.94
N LEU A 289 -16.81 -2.09 -7.51
CA LEU A 289 -17.52 -1.18 -8.41
C LEU A 289 -16.57 -0.57 -9.45
N ASN A 290 -15.43 -0.06 -9.01
CA ASN A 290 -14.42 0.51 -9.91
C ASN A 290 -13.86 -0.53 -10.88
N TRP A 291 -13.69 -1.78 -10.45
CA TRP A 291 -13.32 -2.88 -11.34
C TRP A 291 -14.38 -3.13 -12.42
N ARG A 292 -15.66 -3.21 -12.04
CA ARG A 292 -16.77 -3.38 -13.01
C ARG A 292 -16.82 -2.21 -14.00
N THR A 293 -16.65 -0.98 -13.52
CA THR A 293 -16.64 0.23 -14.36
C THR A 293 -15.45 0.24 -15.31
N ALA A 294 -14.24 -0.11 -14.85
CA ALA A 294 -13.05 -0.18 -15.70
C ALA A 294 -13.18 -1.28 -16.77
N LYS A 295 -13.72 -2.44 -16.39
CA LYS A 295 -14.02 -3.53 -17.32
C LYS A 295 -15.04 -3.09 -18.38
N ALA A 296 -16.14 -2.45 -17.98
CA ALA A 296 -17.14 -1.91 -18.91
C ALA A 296 -16.54 -0.87 -19.86
N ALA A 297 -15.71 0.06 -19.36
CA ALA A 297 -15.03 1.07 -20.17
C ALA A 297 -14.05 0.44 -21.18
N TYR A 298 -13.36 -0.63 -20.80
CA TYR A 298 -12.51 -1.41 -21.71
C TYR A 298 -13.32 -2.03 -22.85
N PHE A 299 -14.46 -2.67 -22.54
CA PHE A 299 -15.35 -3.24 -23.56
C PHE A 299 -15.91 -2.18 -24.50
N ASP A 300 -16.39 -1.07 -23.96
CA ASP A 300 -16.98 0.01 -24.75
C ASP A 300 -15.93 0.64 -25.67
N THR A 301 -14.76 0.99 -25.15
CA THR A 301 -13.74 1.70 -25.94
C THR A 301 -13.12 0.81 -27.02
N ASN A 302 -12.92 -0.49 -26.77
CA ASN A 302 -12.22 -1.38 -27.70
C ASN A 302 -13.15 -2.14 -28.66
N PHE A 303 -14.37 -2.48 -28.24
CA PHE A 303 -15.24 -3.39 -29.01
C PHE A 303 -16.56 -2.77 -29.45
N SER A 304 -17.05 -1.69 -28.80
CA SER A 304 -18.26 -0.97 -29.26
C SER A 304 -18.15 -0.48 -30.71
N PRO A 305 -17.00 0.08 -31.18
CA PRO A 305 -16.85 0.49 -32.58
C PRO A 305 -17.02 -0.65 -33.60
N LEU A 306 -16.56 -1.86 -33.26
CA LEU A 306 -16.75 -3.06 -34.10
C LEU A 306 -18.23 -3.37 -34.25
N MET A 307 -18.94 -3.37 -33.12
CA MET A 307 -20.36 -3.70 -33.05
C MET A 307 -21.19 -2.66 -33.80
N GLN A 308 -20.86 -1.37 -33.66
CA GLN A 308 -21.50 -0.27 -34.37
C GLN A 308 -21.30 -0.35 -35.88
N ALA A 309 -20.12 -0.77 -36.36
CA ALA A 309 -19.85 -0.90 -37.80
C ALA A 309 -20.80 -1.88 -38.51
N ILE A 310 -21.22 -2.93 -37.82
CA ILE A 310 -22.16 -3.96 -38.32
C ILE A 310 -23.58 -3.82 -37.78
N SER A 311 -23.84 -2.79 -36.95
CA SER A 311 -25.16 -2.50 -36.43
C SER A 311 -26.09 -1.99 -37.54
N ASP A 312 -27.38 -2.29 -37.38
CA ASP A 312 -28.43 -1.83 -38.27
C ASP A 312 -28.75 -0.35 -38.00
N ASP A 313 -28.01 0.56 -38.63
CA ASP A 313 -28.58 1.89 -38.88
C ASP A 313 -29.78 1.74 -39.82
N PRO A 314 -30.95 2.34 -39.52
CA PRO A 314 -32.08 2.29 -40.41
C PRO A 314 -31.68 2.90 -41.76
N PRO A 315 -31.79 2.16 -42.87
CA PRO A 315 -31.41 2.69 -44.16
C PRO A 315 -32.36 3.84 -44.48
N LYS A 316 -31.82 5.06 -44.52
CA LYS A 316 -32.59 6.23 -44.97
C LYS A 316 -32.97 6.16 -46.45
N ASP A 317 -32.39 5.26 -47.24
CA ASP A 317 -32.66 5.19 -48.68
C ASP A 317 -33.04 3.78 -49.17
N LYS A 318 -34.29 3.70 -49.66
CA LYS A 318 -34.96 2.53 -50.22
C LYS A 318 -34.58 2.21 -51.68
N SER A 319 -33.43 2.65 -52.20
CA SER A 319 -33.10 2.41 -53.62
C SER A 319 -31.65 1.99 -53.85
N GLY A 320 -31.45 0.80 -54.42
CA GLY A 320 -30.23 0.39 -55.16
C GLY A 320 -28.92 0.13 -54.39
N GLY A 321 -28.66 0.76 -53.24
CA GLY A 321 -27.35 0.77 -52.58
C GLY A 321 -27.03 -0.39 -51.62
N GLY A 322 -27.96 -1.30 -51.37
CA GLY A 322 -27.83 -2.34 -50.33
C GLY A 322 -26.64 -3.29 -50.52
N LYS A 323 -26.25 -3.56 -51.79
CA LYS A 323 -25.12 -4.44 -52.14
C LYS A 323 -23.73 -3.79 -52.08
N VAL A 324 -23.64 -2.47 -52.01
CA VAL A 324 -22.35 -1.78 -51.83
C VAL A 324 -22.14 -1.50 -50.35
N ASN A 325 -23.21 -1.08 -49.68
CA ASN A 325 -23.23 -0.79 -48.25
C ASN A 325 -22.82 -1.98 -47.36
N ALA A 326 -23.26 -3.21 -47.64
CA ALA A 326 -22.83 -4.34 -46.80
C ALA A 326 -21.35 -4.73 -47.00
N LYS A 327 -20.77 -4.48 -48.18
CA LYS A 327 -19.35 -4.72 -48.49
C LYS A 327 -18.50 -3.74 -47.70
N GLU A 328 -18.88 -2.46 -47.75
CA GLU A 328 -18.26 -1.39 -46.96
C GLU A 328 -18.34 -1.67 -45.46
N LYS A 329 -19.48 -2.17 -44.96
CA LYS A 329 -19.62 -2.58 -43.55
C LYS A 329 -18.71 -3.76 -43.19
N PHE A 330 -18.58 -4.77 -44.05
CA PHE A 330 -17.64 -5.88 -43.83
C PHE A 330 -16.19 -5.40 -43.82
N THR A 331 -15.79 -4.61 -44.81
CA THR A 331 -14.44 -4.03 -44.88
C THR A 331 -14.14 -3.23 -43.61
N ARG A 332 -15.02 -2.29 -43.25
CA ARG A 332 -14.86 -1.48 -42.03
C ARG A 332 -14.78 -2.32 -40.75
N PHE A 333 -15.56 -3.39 -40.63
CA PHE A 333 -15.50 -4.29 -39.49
C PHE A 333 -14.15 -5.00 -39.38
N TYR A 334 -13.64 -5.56 -40.48
CA TYR A 334 -12.37 -6.27 -40.48
C TYR A 334 -11.18 -5.31 -40.29
N ASP A 335 -11.22 -4.12 -40.87
CA ASP A 335 -10.21 -3.07 -40.64
C ASP A 335 -10.12 -2.70 -39.15
N LEU A 336 -11.28 -2.46 -38.51
CA LEU A 336 -11.34 -2.18 -37.08
C LEU A 336 -10.92 -3.39 -36.24
N LEU A 337 -11.22 -4.61 -36.68
CA LEU A 337 -10.85 -5.83 -35.96
C LEU A 337 -9.33 -6.00 -35.99
N GLU A 338 -8.70 -5.76 -37.14
CA GLU A 338 -7.25 -5.78 -37.28
C GLU A 338 -6.59 -4.70 -36.41
N GLU A 339 -7.16 -3.49 -36.37
CA GLU A 339 -6.69 -2.42 -35.47
C GLU A 339 -6.77 -2.84 -33.99
N VAL A 340 -7.87 -3.49 -33.59
CA VAL A 340 -8.04 -4.01 -32.23
C VAL A 340 -7.02 -5.10 -31.94
N ILE A 341 -6.77 -6.03 -32.87
CA ILE A 341 -5.77 -7.10 -32.72
C ILE A 341 -4.39 -6.50 -32.53
N GLU A 342 -3.96 -5.57 -33.38
CA GLU A 342 -2.64 -4.97 -33.30
C GLU A 342 -2.48 -4.15 -32.01
N ARG A 343 -3.53 -3.44 -31.59
CA ARG A 343 -3.53 -2.74 -30.30
C ARG A 343 -3.32 -3.70 -29.14
N HIS A 344 -4.01 -4.84 -29.10
CA HIS A 344 -3.88 -5.83 -28.02
C HIS A 344 -2.56 -6.62 -28.09
N ARG A 345 -1.91 -6.65 -29.25
CA ARG A 345 -0.54 -7.16 -29.40
C ARG A 345 0.46 -6.24 -28.70
N LEU A 346 0.28 -4.92 -28.82
CA LEU A 346 1.12 -3.91 -28.18
C LEU A 346 0.79 -3.70 -26.69
N ALA A 347 -0.51 -3.67 -26.37
CA ALA A 347 -1.04 -3.45 -25.03
C ALA A 347 -1.68 -4.72 -24.49
N LYS A 348 -0.88 -5.48 -23.72
CA LYS A 348 -1.36 -6.70 -23.11
C LYS A 348 -2.37 -6.41 -21.99
N VAL A 349 -3.55 -7.00 -22.12
CA VAL A 349 -4.61 -6.98 -21.12
C VAL A 349 -4.32 -8.03 -20.05
N LEU A 350 -4.35 -7.61 -18.79
CA LEU A 350 -4.10 -8.43 -17.59
C LEU A 350 -2.78 -9.23 -17.67
N SER A 351 -1.74 -8.65 -18.27
CA SER A 351 -0.39 -9.23 -18.22
C SER A 351 0.33 -8.80 -16.96
N CYS A 352 0.73 -9.78 -16.15
CA CYS A 352 1.58 -9.56 -14.98
C CYS A 352 3.07 -9.57 -15.34
N ASP A 353 3.44 -9.03 -16.50
CA ASP A 353 4.84 -8.97 -16.93
C ASP A 353 5.57 -7.95 -16.02
N GLY A 354 6.20 -8.43 -14.95
CA GLY A 354 6.99 -7.60 -14.03
C GLY A 354 6.90 -7.93 -12.53
N HIS A 355 6.01 -8.83 -12.08
CA HIS A 355 5.98 -9.24 -10.67
C HIS A 355 6.65 -10.62 -10.47
N PRO A 356 7.62 -10.76 -9.54
CA PRO A 356 8.42 -11.97 -9.38
C PRO A 356 7.71 -13.13 -8.67
N THR A 357 6.40 -13.05 -8.43
CA THR A 357 5.64 -14.09 -7.72
C THR A 357 4.90 -15.00 -8.69
N ASP A 358 5.12 -16.30 -8.55
CA ASP A 358 4.56 -17.40 -9.34
C ASP A 358 3.01 -17.47 -9.34
N ASP A 359 2.35 -16.73 -8.44
CA ASP A 359 0.90 -16.72 -8.24
C ASP A 359 0.16 -15.83 -9.26
N THR A 360 0.37 -16.10 -10.55
CA THR A 360 -0.31 -15.42 -11.68
C THR A 360 -1.54 -16.18 -12.17
N ALA A 361 -1.88 -17.30 -11.54
CA ALA A 361 -2.94 -18.20 -12.00
C ALA A 361 -4.32 -17.51 -11.99
N GLY A 362 -4.66 -16.81 -10.91
CA GLY A 362 -5.96 -16.13 -10.82
C GLY A 362 -6.13 -14.99 -11.82
N ILE A 363 -5.07 -14.21 -12.09
CA ILE A 363 -5.13 -13.13 -13.10
C ILE A 363 -5.20 -13.71 -14.52
N LYS A 364 -4.55 -14.86 -14.79
CA LYS A 364 -4.67 -15.59 -16.05
C LYS A 364 -6.10 -16.13 -16.26
N GLU A 365 -6.73 -16.63 -15.20
CA GLU A 365 -8.13 -17.06 -15.24
C GLU A 365 -9.06 -15.88 -15.54
N GLU A 366 -8.88 -14.74 -14.86
CA GLU A 366 -9.66 -13.52 -15.14
C GLU A 366 -9.45 -13.03 -16.57
N ARG A 367 -8.23 -13.13 -17.11
CA ARG A 367 -7.96 -12.85 -18.52
C ARG A 367 -8.71 -13.79 -19.45
N GLY A 368 -8.77 -15.09 -19.11
CA GLY A 368 -9.57 -16.08 -19.83
C GLY A 368 -11.06 -15.70 -19.84
N ALA A 369 -11.61 -15.36 -18.68
CA ALA A 369 -13.00 -14.95 -18.53
C ALA A 369 -13.33 -13.68 -19.34
N VAL A 370 -12.46 -12.66 -19.32
CA VAL A 370 -12.60 -11.47 -20.17
C VAL A 370 -12.58 -11.87 -21.66
N GLY A 371 -11.69 -12.78 -22.05
CA GLY A 371 -11.64 -13.33 -23.41
C GLY A 371 -12.94 -14.01 -23.83
N GLU A 372 -13.51 -14.86 -22.97
CA GLU A 372 -14.79 -15.51 -23.24
C GLU A 372 -15.94 -14.51 -23.38
N GLU A 373 -15.97 -13.46 -22.56
CA GLU A 373 -16.97 -12.41 -22.65
C GLU A 373 -16.86 -11.62 -23.97
N ILE A 374 -15.65 -11.34 -24.45
CA ILE A 374 -15.43 -10.72 -25.77
C ILE A 374 -16.01 -11.62 -26.87
N VAL A 375 -15.73 -12.93 -26.82
CA VAL A 375 -16.27 -13.90 -27.79
C VAL A 375 -17.79 -13.92 -27.75
N ARG A 376 -18.39 -13.97 -26.56
CA ARG A 376 -19.85 -13.94 -26.37
C ARG A 376 -20.49 -12.63 -26.84
N LEU A 377 -19.75 -11.53 -26.89
CA LEU A 377 -20.24 -10.24 -27.38
C LEU A 377 -20.15 -10.12 -28.92
N VAL A 378 -18.97 -10.38 -29.48
CA VAL A 378 -18.67 -10.08 -30.89
C VAL A 378 -19.22 -11.16 -31.82
N VAL A 379 -19.06 -12.45 -31.47
CA VAL A 379 -19.41 -13.56 -32.37
C VAL A 379 -20.91 -13.61 -32.70
N PRO A 380 -21.85 -13.53 -31.73
CA PRO A 380 -23.27 -13.56 -32.05
C PRO A 380 -23.72 -12.40 -32.93
N THR A 381 -23.12 -11.22 -32.75
CA THR A 381 -23.45 -10.03 -33.54
C THR A 381 -22.98 -10.17 -34.98
N LEU A 382 -21.76 -10.66 -35.18
CA LEU A 382 -21.24 -10.97 -36.51
C LEU A 382 -22.06 -12.07 -37.19
N GLN A 383 -22.42 -13.14 -36.46
CA GLN A 383 -23.26 -14.22 -36.99
C GLN A 383 -24.62 -13.72 -37.47
N ARG A 384 -25.31 -12.90 -36.66
CA ARG A 384 -26.60 -12.30 -37.05
C ARG A 384 -26.46 -11.41 -38.28
N PHE A 385 -25.40 -10.59 -38.35
CA PHE A 385 -25.13 -9.75 -39.50
C PHE A 385 -24.87 -10.59 -40.77
N VAL A 386 -24.01 -11.60 -40.69
CA VAL A 386 -23.69 -12.50 -41.81
C VAL A 386 -24.94 -13.24 -42.29
N GLN A 387 -25.73 -13.79 -41.37
CA GLN A 387 -26.96 -14.50 -41.71
C GLN A 387 -27.94 -13.60 -42.47
N LYS A 388 -28.15 -12.37 -41.97
CA LYS A 388 -29.04 -11.37 -42.59
C LYS A 388 -28.57 -10.92 -43.98
N GLN A 389 -27.26 -10.91 -44.24
CA GLN A 389 -26.72 -10.56 -45.57
C GLN A 389 -26.68 -11.75 -46.53
N LYS A 390 -26.50 -12.98 -46.02
CA LYS A 390 -26.64 -14.22 -46.81
C LYS A 390 -28.05 -14.39 -47.37
N GLU A 391 -29.06 -14.13 -46.54
CA GLU A 391 -30.48 -14.12 -46.95
C GLU A 391 -30.79 -13.09 -48.05
N LYS A 392 -29.92 -12.08 -48.25
CA LYS A 392 -30.06 -11.03 -49.26
C LYS A 392 -29.24 -11.26 -50.55
N GLU A 393 -28.63 -12.45 -50.72
CA GLU A 393 -27.80 -12.82 -51.88
C GLU A 393 -26.79 -11.74 -52.29
N PHE A 394 -26.02 -11.28 -51.31
CA PHE A 394 -25.18 -10.10 -51.46
C PHE A 394 -23.89 -10.33 -52.28
N SER A 395 -23.45 -11.58 -52.46
CA SER A 395 -22.21 -11.94 -53.19
C SER A 395 -22.40 -13.18 -54.07
N ARG A 396 -21.86 -13.15 -55.31
CA ARG A 396 -21.70 -14.29 -56.23
C ARG A 396 -20.23 -14.76 -56.31
N SER A 397 -19.52 -14.67 -55.20
CA SER A 397 -18.18 -15.24 -55.07
C SER A 397 -18.34 -16.54 -54.29
N GLU A 398 -18.33 -17.67 -55.02
CA GLU A 398 -18.07 -18.99 -54.42
C GLU A 398 -16.65 -19.04 -53.84
#